data_AF-A0A7W0X5H3-F1
#
_entry.id   AF-A0A7W0X5H3-F1
#
_cell.length_a   1.000
_cell.length_b   1.000
_cell.length_c   1.000
_cell.angle_alpha   90.00
_cell.angle_beta   90.00
_cell.angle_gamma   90.00
#
_symmetry.space_group_name_H-M   'P 1'
#
loop_
_entity.id
_entity.type
_entity.pdbx_description
1 polymer ?
#
loop_
_entity_poly.entity_id
_entity_poly.type
_entity_poly.pdbx_seq_one_letter_code
_entity_poly.pdbx_strand_id
1 'polypeptide(L)' 'DATFSEIRLGFDGRNLAALELLDTFGQKSSVRFGNVERNPKLPPDLFRFAPPKGADVIGDIN' A
#
# COMPACT_ATOMS: atom_id res chain seq x y z
N ASP A 1 -18.53 -4.05 -2.22
CA ASP A 1 -18.29 -2.82 -2.99
C ASP A 1 -16.82 -2.49 -3.05
N ALA A 2 -16.34 -2.08 -4.22
CA ALA A 2 -15.03 -1.45 -4.32
C ALA A 2 -15.17 0.00 -3.85
N THR A 3 -14.37 0.41 -2.87
CA THR A 3 -14.32 1.80 -2.38
C THR A 3 -13.64 2.76 -3.35
N PHE A 4 -13.18 2.26 -4.51
CA PHE A 4 -12.43 3.01 -5.51
C PHE A 4 -13.12 2.99 -6.87
N SER A 5 -13.14 4.14 -7.54
CA SER A 5 -13.67 4.32 -8.89
C SER A 5 -12.58 4.20 -9.96
N GLU A 6 -11.34 4.59 -9.65
CA GLU A 6 -10.20 4.47 -10.56
C GLU A 6 -8.89 4.22 -9.80
N ILE A 7 -8.02 3.38 -10.38
CA ILE A 7 -6.64 3.20 -9.93
C ILE A 7 -5.70 3.36 -11.13
N ARG A 8 -4.69 4.24 -11.02
CA ARG A 8 -3.66 4.45 -12.04
C ARG A 8 -2.29 4.05 -11.52
N LEU A 9 -1.52 3.35 -12.36
CA LEU A 9 -0.14 2.97 -12.08
C LEU A 9 0.78 3.70 -13.08
N GLY A 10 1.72 4.47 -12.54
CA GLY A 10 2.76 5.14 -13.31
C GLY A 10 4.05 4.34 -13.25
N PHE A 11 4.64 4.07 -14.41
CA PHE A 11 5.91 3.34 -14.53
C PHE A 11 7.00 4.24 -15.12
N ASP A 12 8.21 4.11 -14.59
CA ASP A 12 9.44 4.64 -15.20
C ASP A 12 10.28 3.45 -15.68
N GLY A 13 10.24 3.21 -16.99
CA GLY A 13 10.77 2.01 -17.61
C GLY A 13 10.14 0.74 -17.02
N ARG A 14 10.94 0.00 -16.23
CA ARG A 14 10.53 -1.27 -15.61
C ARG A 14 10.16 -1.14 -14.12
N ASN A 15 10.18 0.06 -13.56
CA ASN A 15 9.93 0.31 -12.15
C ASN A 15 8.59 1.00 -11.96
N LEU A 16 7.85 0.60 -10.93
CA LEU A 16 6.68 1.35 -10.50
C LEU A 16 7.14 2.66 -9.87
N ALA A 17 6.64 3.78 -10.36
CA ALA A 17 7.05 5.13 -9.96
C ALA A 17 5.92 5.88 -9.25
N ALA A 18 4.66 5.59 -9.59
CA ALA A 18 3.51 6.26 -8.98
C ALA A 18 2.27 5.37 -8.90
N LEU A 19 1.41 5.67 -7.94
CA LEU A 19 0.05 5.16 -7.79
C LEU A 19 -0.88 6.35 -7.54
N GLU A 20 -1.96 6.45 -8.31
CA GLU A 20 -3.07 7.37 -8.03
C GLU A 20 -4.35 6.56 -7.79
N LEU A 21 -5.09 6.90 -6.73
CA LEU A 21 -6.37 6.30 -6.39
C LEU A 21 -7.44 7.38 -6.42
N LEU A 22 -8.54 7.12 -7.12
CA LEU A 22 -9.76 7.92 -7.06
C LEU A 22 -10.83 7.09 -6.33
N ASP A 23 -11.36 7.62 -5.24
CA ASP A 23 -12.48 6.98 -4.55
C ASP A 23 -13.84 7.33 -5.20
N THR A 24 -14.93 6.76 -4.67
CA THR A 24 -16.29 7.02 -5.18
C THR A 24 -16.84 8.39 -4.76
N PHE A 25 -16.22 9.06 -3.80
CA PHE A 25 -16.55 10.42 -3.37
C PHE A 25 -15.74 11.49 -4.14
N GLY A 26 -14.85 11.07 -5.03
CA GLY A 26 -13.99 11.94 -5.83
C GLY A 26 -12.69 12.36 -5.12
N GLN A 27 -12.36 11.78 -3.96
CA GLN A 27 -11.07 12.00 -3.32
C GLN A 27 -9.96 11.36 -4.16
N LYS A 28 -8.88 12.11 -4.38
CA LYS A 28 -7.68 11.62 -5.03
C LYS A 28 -6.54 11.48 -4.04
N SER A 29 -6.01 10.26 -3.92
CA SER A 29 -4.79 9.96 -3.18
C SER A 29 -3.65 9.63 -4.14
N SER A 30 -2.44 10.13 -3.87
CA SER A 30 -1.27 9.91 -4.73
C SER A 30 -0.07 9.44 -3.92
N VAL A 31 0.62 8.40 -4.42
CA VAL A 31 1.85 7.85 -3.86
C VAL A 31 2.95 7.91 -4.92
N ARG A 32 4.14 8.37 -4.53
CA ARG A 32 5.35 8.32 -5.37
C ARG A 32 6.36 7.36 -4.75
N PHE A 33 6.87 6.45 -5.56
CA PHE A 33 7.86 5.47 -5.14
C PHE A 33 9.27 6.00 -5.43
N GLY A 34 10.18 5.85 -4.47
CA GLY A 34 11.61 6.16 -4.59
C GLY A 34 12.44 4.97 -4.13
N ASN A 35 13.69 4.88 -4.59
CA ASN A 35 14.64 3.81 -4.23
C ASN A 35 14.05 2.40 -4.39
N VAL A 36 13.33 2.16 -5.48
CA VAL A 36 12.68 0.86 -5.72
C VAL A 36 13.72 -0.21 -6.05
N GLU A 37 13.79 -1.22 -5.20
CA GLU A 37 14.60 -2.42 -5.44
C GLU A 37 13.71 -3.58 -5.89
N ARG A 38 14.06 -4.21 -7.02
CA ARG A 38 13.32 -5.35 -7.55
C ARG A 38 13.88 -6.66 -7.01
N ASN A 39 12.99 -7.50 -6.49
CA ASN A 39 13.31 -8.83 -5.97
C ASN A 39 14.42 -8.86 -4.91
N PRO A 40 14.45 -7.94 -3.91
CA PRO A 40 15.42 -8.03 -2.84
C PRO A 40 15.15 -9.27 -1.97
N LYS A 41 16.18 -9.76 -1.29
CA LYS A 41 16.00 -10.78 -0.24
C LYS A 41 15.46 -10.09 1.01
N LEU A 42 14.19 -10.34 1.33
CA LEU A 42 13.54 -9.75 2.50
C LEU A 42 13.55 -10.74 3.68
N PRO A 43 13.94 -10.32 4.90
CA PRO A 43 13.81 -11.17 6.08
C PRO A 43 12.32 -11.36 6.43
N PRO A 44 11.90 -12.56 6.90
CA PRO A 44 10.50 -12.84 7.23
C PRO A 44 9.89 -11.91 8.30
N ASP A 45 10.72 -11.36 9.18
CA ASP A 45 10.26 -10.53 10.30
C ASP A 45 9.70 -9.17 9.85
N LEU A 46 10.01 -8.70 8.63
CA LEU A 46 9.37 -7.51 8.05
C LEU A 46 7.86 -7.67 7.86
N PHE A 47 7.37 -8.92 7.83
CA PHE A 47 5.96 -9.26 7.63
C PHE A 47 5.30 -9.76 8.93
N ARG A 48 5.95 -9.58 10.09
CA ARG A 48 5.38 -9.90 11.39
C ARG A 48 5.07 -8.60 12.13
N PHE A 49 3.81 -8.43 12.52
CA PHE A 49 3.40 -7.34 13.39
C PHE A 49 3.10 -7.91 14.78
N ALA A 50 3.78 -7.38 15.79
CA ALA A 50 3.46 -7.62 17.20
C ALA A 50 2.93 -6.29 17.77
N PRO A 51 1.64 -6.20 18.13
CA PRO A 51 1.10 -5.01 18.76
C PRO A 51 1.93 -4.63 20.01
N PRO A 52 2.24 -3.34 20.21
CA PRO A 52 2.96 -2.92 21.41
C PRO A 52 2.09 -3.17 22.65
N LYS A 53 2.74 -3.32 23.82
CA LYS A 53 2.04 -3.58 25.07
C LYS A 53 1.00 -2.50 25.36
N GLY A 54 -0.24 -2.92 25.63
CA GLY A 54 -1.35 -2.03 25.94
C GLY A 54 -2.06 -1.46 24.71
N ALA A 55 -1.63 -1.82 23.49
CA ALA A 55 -2.43 -1.55 22.30
C ALA A 55 -3.72 -2.36 22.35
N ASP A 56 -4.84 -1.69 22.10
CA ASP A 56 -6.08 -2.36 21.78
C ASP A 56 -6.01 -2.90 20.35
N VAL A 57 -6.50 -4.12 20.15
CA VAL A 57 -6.47 -4.80 18.85
C VAL A 57 -7.91 -5.02 18.42
N ILE A 58 -8.35 -4.17 17.49
CA ILE A 58 -9.70 -4.18 16.94
C ILE A 58 -9.62 -4.67 15.48
N GLY A 59 -10.47 -5.61 15.08
CA GLY A 59 -10.51 -6.08 13.69
C GLY A 59 -11.82 -6.78 13.35
N ASP A 60 -12.14 -6.85 12.06
CA ASP A 60 -13.14 -7.77 11.54
C ASP A 60 -12.51 -9.17 11.44
N ILE A 61 -13.03 -10.12 12.22
CA ILE A 61 -12.57 -11.53 12.29
C ILE A 61 -13.52 -12.49 11.54
N ASN A 62 -14.20 -11.99 10.50
CA ASN A 62 -15.06 -12.81 9.64
C ASN A 62 -14.35 -13.20 8.34
#